data_AF-A0A947K2U0-F1
#
_entry.id   AF-A0A947K2U0-F1
#
_cell.length_a   1.000
_cell.length_b   1.000
_cell.length_c   1.000
_cell.angle_alpha   90.00
_cell.angle_beta   90.00
_cell.angle_gamma   90.00
#
_symmetry.space_group_name_H-M   'P 1'
#
loop_
_entity.id
_entity.type
_entity.pdbx_description
1 polymer ?
#
loop_
_entity_poly.entity_id
_entity_poly.type
_entity_poly.pdbx_seq_one_letter_code
_entity_poly.pdbx_strand_id
1 'polypeptide(L)'
;KSGIGQCNNKNNLFVALLRATGYKARIHFGEIRKEILRGLISNNIYNRLPATLSHSWIEVELNGDWKRIDTHILDKKLFLGAKRALKNTNWDMGYAVANISISDFVLHDKLNPGTPIIPKDHGTWDDPMLYYESDQYIKPGLLSKILYLPLAARVNAKLNKLRHESRS
;
A
#
# COMPACT_ATOMS: atom_id res chain seq x y z
N LYS A 1 -14.36 7.16 16.25
CA LYS A 1 -14.38 6.72 14.82
C LYS A 1 -13.33 5.64 14.64
N SER A 2 -13.71 4.44 14.21
CA SER A 2 -12.87 3.24 14.36
C SER A 2 -11.56 3.23 13.55
N GLY A 3 -11.32 4.17 12.61
CA GLY A 3 -10.01 4.32 11.94
C GLY A 3 -9.50 3.07 11.20
N ILE A 4 -10.35 2.06 11.03
CA ILE A 4 -10.05 0.76 10.45
C ILE A 4 -10.82 0.71 9.12
N GLY A 5 -10.08 0.65 8.02
CA GLY A 5 -10.64 0.50 6.69
C GLY A 5 -9.57 -0.07 5.75
N GLN A 6 -9.94 -1.08 4.97
CA GLN A 6 -9.06 -1.71 4.00
C GLN A 6 -8.73 -0.73 2.85
N CYS A 7 -7.54 -0.85 2.26
CA CYS A 7 -7.13 -0.06 1.08
C CYS A 7 -8.15 -0.18 -0.05
N ASN A 8 -8.72 -1.38 -0.23
CA ASN A 8 -9.73 -1.70 -1.24
C ASN A 8 -10.98 -0.79 -1.17
N ASN A 9 -11.51 -0.53 0.03
CA ASN A 9 -12.69 0.34 0.20
C ASN A 9 -12.36 1.81 -0.04
N LYS A 10 -11.11 2.22 0.24
CA LYS A 10 -10.61 3.58 -0.02
C LYS A 10 -10.36 3.79 -1.52
N ASN A 11 -9.86 2.77 -2.20
CA ASN A 11 -9.62 2.78 -3.65
C ASN A 11 -10.92 2.90 -4.44
N ASN A 12 -11.93 2.10 -4.08
CA ASN A 12 -13.26 2.17 -4.71
C ASN A 12 -13.88 3.56 -4.56
N LEU A 13 -13.86 4.13 -3.34
CA LEU A 13 -14.40 5.46 -3.10
C LEU A 13 -13.61 6.53 -3.86
N PHE A 14 -12.28 6.46 -3.87
CA PHE A 14 -11.46 7.47 -4.51
C PHE A 14 -11.59 7.44 -6.04
N VAL A 15 -11.65 6.26 -6.65
CA VAL A 15 -11.95 6.11 -8.09
C VAL A 15 -13.34 6.64 -8.42
N ALA A 16 -14.35 6.36 -7.59
CA ALA A 16 -15.70 6.90 -7.79
C ALA A 16 -15.72 8.44 -7.73
N LEU A 17 -14.99 9.06 -6.79
CA LEU A 17 -14.87 10.51 -6.69
C LEU A 17 -14.16 11.13 -7.91
N LEU A 18 -13.07 10.51 -8.38
CA LEU A 18 -12.35 10.97 -9.57
C LEU A 18 -13.20 10.86 -10.84
N ARG A 19 -13.97 9.77 -10.97
CA ARG A 19 -14.93 9.60 -12.07
C ARG A 19 -16.05 10.64 -12.02
N ALA A 20 -16.55 10.95 -10.82
CA ALA A 20 -17.58 11.97 -10.62
C ALA A 20 -17.12 13.39 -11.02
N THR A 21 -15.81 13.67 -10.97
CA THR A 21 -15.23 14.95 -11.43
C THR A 21 -14.81 14.93 -12.90
N GLY A 22 -15.13 13.87 -13.65
CA GLY A 22 -14.88 13.75 -15.09
C GLY A 22 -13.52 13.16 -15.47
N TYR A 23 -12.70 12.75 -14.50
CA TYR A 23 -11.44 12.06 -14.79
C TYR A 23 -11.69 10.58 -15.04
N LYS A 24 -10.97 10.01 -16.01
CA LYS A 24 -10.90 8.55 -16.15
C LYS A 24 -9.96 8.00 -15.08
N ALA A 25 -10.51 7.18 -14.21
CA ALA A 25 -9.77 6.51 -13.14
C ALA A 25 -10.12 5.02 -13.09
N ARG A 26 -9.16 4.19 -12.71
CA ARG A 26 -9.32 2.73 -12.57
C ARG A 26 -8.47 2.18 -11.43
N ILE A 27 -8.81 0.98 -10.98
CA ILE A 27 -8.04 0.25 -9.97
C ILE A 27 -7.17 -0.76 -10.70
N HIS A 28 -5.91 -0.81 -10.30
CA HIS A 28 -4.91 -1.74 -10.81
C HIS A 28 -4.46 -2.63 -9.65
N PHE A 29 -4.38 -3.92 -9.91
CA PHE A 29 -4.00 -4.93 -8.93
C PHE A 29 -2.65 -5.55 -9.25
N GLY A 30 -1.95 -5.97 -8.21
CA GLY A 30 -0.72 -6.72 -8.34
C GLY A 30 -0.27 -7.29 -7.00
N GLU A 31 0.96 -7.73 -6.96
CA GLU A 31 1.60 -8.24 -5.75
C GLU A 31 2.60 -7.22 -5.21
N ILE A 32 2.68 -7.07 -3.89
CA ILE A 32 3.72 -6.31 -3.21
C ILE A 32 4.50 -7.21 -2.25
N ARG A 33 5.81 -7.01 -2.18
CA ARG A 33 6.68 -7.72 -1.24
C ARG A 33 6.32 -7.45 0.22
N LYS A 34 6.23 -8.51 1.04
CA LYS A 34 5.88 -8.37 2.47
C LYS A 34 6.85 -7.51 3.27
N GLU A 35 8.10 -7.38 2.80
CA GLU A 35 9.16 -6.55 3.36
C GLU A 35 8.72 -5.11 3.60
N ILE A 36 7.76 -4.60 2.82
CA ILE A 36 7.15 -3.29 3.03
C ILE A 36 6.52 -3.14 4.45
N LEU A 37 6.13 -4.25 5.08
CA LEU A 37 5.56 -4.31 6.43
C LEU A 37 6.60 -4.44 7.55
N ARG A 38 7.90 -4.59 7.24
CA ARG A 38 8.95 -4.67 8.25
C ARG A 38 8.92 -3.44 9.17
N GLY A 39 9.12 -3.65 10.47
CA GLY A 39 9.06 -2.59 11.48
C GLY A 39 7.64 -2.19 11.91
N LEU A 40 6.60 -2.44 11.10
CA LEU A 40 5.20 -2.15 11.48
C LEU A 40 4.59 -3.29 12.28
N ILE A 41 4.75 -4.53 11.85
CA ILE A 41 4.23 -5.71 12.53
C ILE A 41 5.31 -6.42 13.36
N SER A 42 4.92 -7.29 14.28
CA SER A 42 5.88 -8.08 15.07
C SER A 42 6.51 -9.19 14.23
N ASN A 43 7.76 -9.57 14.55
CA ASN A 43 8.51 -10.60 13.80
C ASN A 43 7.76 -11.94 13.73
N ASN A 44 7.07 -12.33 14.81
CA ASN A 44 6.29 -13.57 14.86
C ASN A 44 5.16 -13.59 13.81
N ILE A 45 4.53 -12.45 13.55
CA ILE A 45 3.47 -12.33 12.53
C ILE A 45 4.11 -12.19 11.16
N TYR A 46 5.15 -11.37 11.03
CA TYR A 46 5.88 -11.14 9.78
C TYR A 46 6.40 -12.43 9.14
N ASN A 47 6.96 -13.33 9.95
CA ASN A 47 7.52 -14.60 9.48
C ASN A 47 6.43 -15.56 8.96
N ARG A 48 5.17 -15.39 9.38
CA ARG A 48 4.03 -16.20 8.94
C ARG A 48 3.32 -15.63 7.72
N LEU A 49 3.70 -14.43 7.25
CA LEU A 49 3.13 -13.85 6.04
C LEU A 49 3.75 -14.50 4.79
N PRO A 50 2.94 -14.68 3.72
CA PRO A 50 3.46 -15.07 2.41
C PRO A 50 4.51 -14.05 1.92
N ALA A 51 5.39 -14.47 1.01
CA ALA A 51 6.45 -13.61 0.48
C ALA A 51 5.90 -12.34 -0.18
N THR A 52 4.74 -12.44 -0.81
CA THR A 52 4.02 -11.34 -1.44
C THR A 52 2.59 -11.26 -0.92
N LEU A 53 2.00 -10.08 -1.04
CA LEU A 53 0.63 -9.77 -0.63
C LEU A 53 -0.09 -9.13 -1.81
N SER A 54 -1.39 -9.40 -1.94
CA SER A 54 -2.24 -8.66 -2.89
C SER A 54 -2.24 -7.18 -2.53
N HIS A 55 -1.96 -6.35 -3.52
CA HIS A 55 -1.96 -4.89 -3.42
C HIS A 55 -2.83 -4.28 -4.53
N SER A 56 -3.32 -3.07 -4.29
CA SER A 56 -4.04 -2.29 -5.29
C SER A 56 -3.66 -0.83 -5.22
N TRP A 57 -3.50 -0.23 -6.40
CA TRP A 57 -3.28 1.20 -6.57
C TRP A 57 -4.27 1.76 -7.58
N ILE A 58 -4.37 3.08 -7.64
CA ILE A 58 -5.26 3.78 -8.57
C ILE A 58 -4.45 4.27 -9.76
N GLU A 59 -5.06 4.26 -10.93
CA GLU A 59 -4.55 4.93 -12.12
C GLU A 59 -5.54 5.98 -12.58
N VAL A 60 -5.04 7.18 -12.90
CA VAL A 60 -5.81 8.31 -13.42
C VAL A 60 -5.20 8.75 -14.73
N GLU A 61 -6.04 8.91 -15.76
CA GLU A 61 -5.58 9.44 -17.05
C GLU A 61 -5.44 10.96 -16.95
N LEU A 62 -4.22 11.46 -17.17
CA LEU A 62 -3.88 12.87 -17.24
C LEU A 62 -3.12 13.14 -18.54
N ASN A 63 -3.65 14.02 -19.39
CA ASN A 63 -3.05 14.39 -20.68
C ASN A 63 -2.72 13.20 -21.60
N GLY A 64 -3.55 12.16 -21.61
CA GLY A 64 -3.36 10.95 -22.42
C GLY A 64 -2.45 9.89 -21.79
N ASP A 65 -1.88 10.17 -20.62
CA ASP A 65 -1.04 9.22 -19.88
C ASP A 65 -1.74 8.71 -18.62
N TRP A 66 -1.62 7.42 -18.34
CA TRP A 66 -2.02 6.85 -17.05
C TRP A 66 -0.98 7.16 -15.98
N LYS A 67 -1.37 7.96 -14.99
CA LYS A 67 -0.56 8.25 -13.79
C LYS A 67 -1.09 7.43 -12.62
N ARG A 68 -0.19 6.76 -11.92
CA ARG A 68 -0.53 5.96 -10.75
C ARG A 68 -0.62 6.81 -9.49
N ILE A 69 -1.43 6.37 -8.54
CA ILE A 69 -1.63 6.99 -7.24
C ILE A 69 -1.77 5.87 -6.18
N ASP A 70 -0.70 5.66 -5.41
CA ASP A 70 -0.69 4.78 -4.24
C ASP A 70 -0.48 5.57 -2.92
N THR A 71 -0.26 6.88 -3.05
CA THR A 71 0.11 7.78 -1.95
C THR A 71 -1.06 8.19 -1.05
N HIS A 72 -2.31 7.90 -1.44
CA HIS A 72 -3.49 8.18 -0.61
C HIS A 72 -3.51 7.39 0.72
N ILE A 73 -2.59 6.41 0.87
CA ILE A 73 -2.39 5.61 2.07
C ILE A 73 -1.46 6.31 3.08
N LEU A 74 -0.55 7.19 2.64
CA LEU A 74 0.50 7.80 3.46
C LEU A 74 0.52 9.32 3.31
N ASP A 75 0.14 10.06 4.36
CA ASP A 75 0.36 11.51 4.37
C ASP A 75 1.85 11.88 4.45
N LYS A 76 2.18 13.12 4.05
CA LYS A 76 3.56 13.61 3.98
C LYS A 76 4.34 13.44 5.29
N LYS A 77 3.71 13.66 6.45
CA LYS A 77 4.39 13.56 7.76
C LYS A 77 4.75 12.11 8.05
N LEU A 78 3.79 11.21 7.82
CA LEU A 78 4.00 9.78 7.96
C LEU A 78 5.08 9.27 7.00
N PHE A 79 5.05 9.70 5.75
CA PHE A 79 6.08 9.32 4.77
C PHE A 79 7.48 9.74 5.21
N LEU A 80 7.66 10.99 5.66
CA LEU A 80 8.95 11.49 6.13
C LEU A 80 9.44 10.77 7.39
N GLY A 81 8.55 10.50 8.35
CA GLY A 81 8.87 9.74 9.56
C GLY A 81 9.28 8.30 9.24
N ALA A 82 8.52 7.61 8.39
CA ALA A 82 8.82 6.26 7.94
C ALA A 82 10.16 6.19 7.19
N LYS A 83 10.43 7.17 6.31
CA LYS A 83 11.72 7.34 5.62
C LYS A 83 12.89 7.47 6.59
N ARG A 84 12.74 8.29 7.63
CA ARG A 84 13.77 8.48 8.66
C ARG A 84 14.00 7.18 9.44
N ALA A 85 12.95 6.49 9.83
CA ALA A 85 13.05 5.18 10.47
C ALA A 85 13.76 4.15 9.58
N LEU A 86 13.44 4.10 8.29
CA LEU A 86 14.09 3.21 7.33
C LEU A 86 15.59 3.53 7.16
N LYS A 87 15.97 4.81 7.11
CA LYS A 87 17.39 5.23 7.03
C LYS A 87 18.25 4.74 8.20
N ASN A 88 17.64 4.51 9.37
CA ASN A 88 18.31 3.97 10.54
C ASN A 88 18.41 2.42 10.50
N THR A 89 18.11 1.80 9.36
CA THR A 89 18.18 0.36 9.14
C THR A 89 18.99 0.06 7.87
N ASN A 90 19.47 -1.18 7.75
CA ASN A 90 20.09 -1.69 6.51
C ASN A 90 19.05 -2.37 5.60
N TRP A 91 17.80 -1.89 5.58
CA TRP A 91 16.72 -2.48 4.78
C TRP A 91 16.41 -1.63 3.53
N ASP A 92 16.14 -2.30 2.42
CA ASP A 92 15.69 -1.64 1.18
C ASP A 92 14.23 -1.17 1.25
N MET A 93 13.43 -1.76 2.13
CA MET A 93 12.04 -1.39 2.38
C MET A 93 11.55 -1.83 3.76
N GLY A 94 10.59 -1.08 4.29
CA GLY A 94 10.01 -1.26 5.61
C GLY A 94 9.25 0.00 6.02
N TYR A 95 8.51 -0.05 7.12
CA TYR A 95 7.72 1.07 7.61
C TYR A 95 6.71 1.62 6.57
N ALA A 96 6.19 0.75 5.70
CA ALA A 96 5.33 1.11 4.56
C ALA A 96 6.01 1.94 3.45
N VAL A 97 7.34 2.07 3.46
CA VAL A 97 8.10 2.81 2.43
C VAL A 97 9.26 1.99 1.89
N ALA A 98 9.62 2.23 0.63
CA ALA A 98 10.87 1.75 0.06
C ALA A 98 11.95 2.83 0.13
N ASN A 99 13.22 2.45 0.05
CA ASN A 99 14.35 3.37 -0.01
C ASN A 99 14.50 4.03 -1.41
N ILE A 100 13.40 4.60 -1.93
CA ILE A 100 13.29 5.32 -3.21
C ILE A 100 13.18 6.82 -2.95
N SER A 101 13.55 7.71 -3.88
CA SER A 101 13.50 9.16 -3.61
C SER A 101 12.07 9.67 -3.33
N ILE A 102 11.92 10.85 -2.71
CA ILE A 102 10.59 11.46 -2.48
C ILE A 102 9.89 11.73 -3.82
N SER A 103 10.64 12.20 -4.83
CA SER A 103 10.11 12.40 -6.18
C SER A 103 9.67 11.07 -6.80
N ASP A 104 10.38 9.97 -6.55
CA ASP A 104 10.01 8.62 -7.03
C ASP A 104 8.77 8.04 -6.31
N PHE A 105 8.45 8.57 -5.12
CA PHE A 105 7.24 8.19 -4.38
C PHE A 105 6.01 8.97 -4.86
N VAL A 106 6.19 10.25 -5.25
CA VAL A 106 5.12 11.09 -5.78
C VAL A 106 4.89 10.80 -7.28
N LEU A 107 5.94 10.47 -8.02
CA LEU A 107 5.93 10.15 -9.44
C LEU A 107 6.43 8.73 -9.66
N HIS A 108 5.51 7.92 -10.15
CA HIS A 108 5.39 6.48 -9.96
C HIS A 108 6.33 5.56 -10.76
N ASP A 109 7.46 6.02 -11.27
CA ASP A 109 8.30 5.20 -12.17
C ASP A 109 8.94 3.99 -11.47
N LYS A 110 9.20 4.08 -10.15
CA LYS A 110 9.81 2.97 -9.38
C LYS A 110 8.80 2.03 -8.72
N LEU A 111 7.51 2.32 -8.84
CA LEU A 111 6.41 1.44 -8.46
C LEU A 111 5.75 0.84 -9.72
N ASN A 112 6.55 0.61 -10.75
CA ASN A 112 6.14 -0.16 -11.91
C ASN A 112 6.00 -1.65 -11.55
N PRO A 113 4.96 -2.34 -12.05
CA PRO A 113 4.96 -3.79 -12.02
C PRO A 113 6.20 -4.36 -12.72
N GLY A 114 6.71 -5.49 -12.22
CA GLY A 114 7.98 -6.06 -12.65
C GLY A 114 9.21 -5.45 -11.97
N THR A 115 9.01 -4.55 -10.99
CA THR A 115 10.10 -4.08 -10.11
C THR A 115 10.29 -5.03 -8.94
N PRO A 116 11.44 -4.96 -8.22
CA PRO A 116 11.61 -5.70 -6.98
C PRO A 116 10.54 -5.40 -5.93
N ILE A 117 9.84 -4.25 -6.01
CA ILE A 117 8.79 -3.87 -5.06
C ILE A 117 7.45 -4.53 -5.41
N ILE A 118 7.09 -4.48 -6.70
CA ILE A 118 5.85 -5.04 -7.25
C ILE A 118 6.25 -6.17 -8.22
N PRO A 119 6.53 -7.38 -7.71
CA PRO A 119 7.10 -8.45 -8.52
C PRO A 119 6.14 -8.98 -9.57
N LYS A 120 4.82 -8.82 -9.40
CA LYS A 120 3.82 -9.36 -10.31
C LYS A 120 2.69 -8.37 -10.56
N ASP A 121 2.34 -8.26 -11.84
CA ASP A 121 1.22 -7.48 -12.34
C ASP A 121 -0.01 -8.37 -12.52
N HIS A 122 -1.16 -7.92 -12.02
CA HIS A 122 -2.46 -8.57 -12.25
C HIS A 122 -3.41 -7.71 -13.09
N GLY A 123 -2.95 -6.55 -13.56
CA GLY A 123 -3.67 -5.67 -14.47
C GLY A 123 -4.82 -4.92 -13.80
N THR A 124 -5.65 -4.35 -14.67
CA THR A 124 -6.80 -3.51 -14.27
C THR A 124 -8.08 -4.30 -14.35
N TRP A 125 -8.95 -4.10 -13.37
CA TRP A 125 -10.23 -4.79 -13.28
C TRP A 125 -11.35 -3.76 -13.14
N ASP A 126 -12.37 -3.88 -13.97
CA ASP A 126 -13.54 -3.00 -13.91
C ASP A 126 -14.38 -3.26 -12.65
N ASP A 127 -14.48 -4.53 -12.26
CA ASP A 127 -15.06 -4.97 -11.01
C ASP A 127 -13.99 -5.58 -10.09
N PRO A 128 -13.61 -4.88 -9.00
CA PRO A 128 -12.73 -5.39 -7.96
C PRO A 128 -13.17 -6.71 -7.34
N MET A 129 -14.49 -7.00 -7.31
CA MET A 129 -15.00 -8.25 -6.73
C MET A 129 -14.52 -9.47 -7.52
N LEU A 130 -14.50 -9.37 -8.85
CA LEU A 130 -13.99 -10.43 -9.72
C LEU A 130 -12.52 -10.73 -9.43
N TYR A 131 -11.72 -9.71 -9.11
CA TYR A 131 -10.33 -9.92 -8.71
C TYR A 131 -10.23 -10.70 -7.40
N TYR A 132 -11.02 -10.37 -6.37
CA TYR A 132 -10.98 -11.07 -5.07
C TYR A 132 -11.45 -12.53 -5.14
N GLU A 133 -12.27 -12.85 -6.14
CA GLU A 133 -12.73 -14.21 -6.41
C GLU A 133 -11.73 -15.00 -7.25
N SER A 134 -10.88 -14.33 -8.04
CA SER A 134 -9.88 -14.95 -8.90
C SER A 134 -8.76 -15.66 -8.12
N ASP A 135 -8.08 -16.58 -8.81
CA ASP A 135 -6.89 -17.27 -8.30
C ASP A 135 -5.67 -16.35 -8.18
N GLN A 136 -5.72 -15.13 -8.75
CA GLN A 136 -4.67 -14.13 -8.63
C GLN A 136 -4.68 -13.44 -7.25
N TYR A 137 -5.82 -13.46 -6.54
CA TYR A 137 -5.92 -12.86 -5.22
C TYR A 137 -5.34 -13.77 -4.15
N ILE A 138 -4.24 -13.32 -3.53
CA ILE A 138 -3.63 -13.97 -2.36
C ILE A 138 -4.56 -13.78 -1.15
N LYS A 139 -5.36 -14.82 -0.87
CA LYS A 139 -6.32 -14.82 0.24
C LYS A 139 -5.57 -14.80 1.58
N PRO A 140 -5.88 -13.83 2.48
CA PRO A 140 -5.27 -13.82 3.80
C PRO A 140 -5.67 -15.07 4.58
N GLY A 141 -4.67 -15.77 5.14
CA GLY A 141 -4.88 -16.96 5.96
C GLY A 141 -5.79 -16.71 7.16
N LEU A 142 -6.40 -17.78 7.68
CA LEU A 142 -7.38 -17.70 8.77
C LEU A 142 -6.83 -16.97 10.02
N LEU A 143 -5.56 -17.24 10.36
CA LEU A 143 -4.85 -16.57 11.45
C LEU A 143 -4.68 -15.06 11.21
N SER A 144 -4.41 -14.65 9.97
CA SER A 144 -4.28 -13.24 9.59
C SER A 144 -5.61 -12.49 9.74
N LYS A 145 -6.75 -13.15 9.48
CA LYS A 145 -8.10 -12.60 9.70
C LYS A 145 -8.41 -12.40 11.18
N ILE A 146 -8.08 -13.38 12.02
CA ILE A 146 -8.32 -13.32 13.48
C ILE A 146 -7.46 -12.24 14.15
N LEU A 147 -6.18 -12.13 13.74
CA LEU A 147 -5.25 -11.16 14.31
C LEU A 147 -5.43 -9.75 13.72
N TYR A 148 -6.27 -9.57 12.69
CA TYR A 148 -6.36 -8.33 11.91
C TYR A 148 -6.72 -7.11 12.76
N LEU A 149 -7.78 -7.18 13.57
CA LEU A 149 -8.26 -6.04 14.37
C LEU A 149 -7.24 -5.56 15.42
N PRO A 150 -6.68 -6.43 16.30
CA PRO A 150 -5.68 -5.99 17.27
C PRO A 150 -4.35 -5.61 16.60
N LEU A 151 -4.00 -6.21 15.46
CA LEU A 151 -2.81 -5.84 14.69
C LEU A 151 -2.98 -4.46 14.03
N ALA A 152 -4.15 -4.18 13.44
CA ALA A 152 -4.45 -2.90 12.82
C ALA A 152 -4.36 -1.75 13.83
N ALA A 153 -4.87 -1.94 15.05
CA ALA A 153 -4.74 -0.94 16.11
C ALA A 153 -3.27 -0.66 16.48
N ARG A 154 -2.44 -1.72 16.60
CA ARG A 154 -1.00 -1.59 16.89
C ARG A 154 -0.22 -0.95 15.75
N VAL A 155 -0.51 -1.33 14.51
CA VAL A 155 0.08 -0.74 13.31
C VAL A 155 -0.29 0.74 13.25
N ASN A 156 -1.57 1.09 13.45
CA ASN A 156 -2.02 2.49 13.48
C ASN A 156 -1.32 3.30 14.58
N ALA A 157 -1.14 2.74 15.78
CA ALA A 157 -0.39 3.40 16.85
C ALA A 157 1.08 3.67 16.46
N LYS A 158 1.75 2.69 15.84
CA LYS A 158 3.12 2.88 15.33
C LYS A 158 3.20 3.90 14.20
N LEU A 159 2.26 3.87 13.25
CA LEU A 159 2.18 4.86 12.18
C LEU A 159 1.96 6.26 12.77
N ASN A 160 1.09 6.41 13.78
CA ASN A 160 0.90 7.68 14.47
C ASN A 160 2.19 8.15 15.15
N LYS A 161 2.94 7.26 15.80
CA LYS A 161 4.24 7.59 16.40
C LYS A 161 5.23 8.11 15.34
N LEU A 162 5.38 7.39 14.22
CA LEU A 162 6.22 7.82 13.09
C LEU A 162 5.78 9.18 12.53
N ARG A 163 4.47 9.43 12.46
CA ARG A 163 3.90 10.70 12.00
C ARG A 163 4.28 11.88 12.92
N HIS A 164 4.47 11.64 14.22
CA HIS A 164 4.90 12.67 15.17
C HIS A 164 6.41 12.87 15.23
N GLU A 165 7.20 11.82 14.97
CA GLU A 165 8.67 11.86 14.89
C GLU A 165 9.20 12.63 13.67
N SER A 166 8.33 13.02 12.74
CA SER A 166 8.70 13.89 11.62
C SER A 166 8.95 15.36 12.02
N ARG A 167 8.69 15.72 13.30
CA ARG A 167 8.77 17.10 13.82
C ARG A 167 10.06 17.42 14.57
N SER A 168 10.92 16.44 14.82
CA SER A 168 12.27 16.64 15.40
C SER A 168 13.34 16.67 14.33
#